data_AF-A0A962SVQ4-F1
#
_entry.id   AF-A0A962SVQ4-F1
#
_cell.length_a   1.000
_cell.length_b   1.000
_cell.length_c   1.000
_cell.angle_alpha   90.00
_cell.angle_beta   90.00
_cell.angle_gamma   90.00
#
_symmetry.space_group_name_H-M   'P 1'
#
loop_
_entity.id
_entity.type
_entity.pdbx_description
1 polymer ?
#
loop_
_entity_poly.entity_id
_entity_poly.type
_entity_poly.pdbx_seq_one_letter_code
_entity_poly.pdbx_strand_id
1 'polypeptide(L)' 'MVVVADSSFAVLELLAAVTCETFSVVTRLRLDAALYAPAPSRVAGRGGRPRKKGQRLPTLA' A
#
# COMPACT_ATOMS: atom_id res chain seq x y z
N MET A 1 4.95 19.43 3.00
CA MET A 1 6.34 18.95 3.20
C MET A 1 6.46 17.56 2.60
N VAL A 2 7.55 17.29 1.87
CA VAL A 2 7.81 15.98 1.26
C VAL A 2 9.13 15.46 1.79
N VAL A 3 9.12 14.24 2.33
CA VAL A 3 10.31 13.53 2.79
C VAL A 3 10.63 12.42 1.79
N VAL A 4 11.88 12.33 1.38
CA VAL A 4 12.36 11.23 0.55
C VAL A 4 13.25 10.34 1.41
N ALA A 5 12.92 9.06 1.49
CA ALA A 5 13.68 8.08 2.26
C ALA A 5 13.99 6.84 1.42
N ASP A 6 14.91 6.01 1.90
CA ASP A 6 15.25 4.76 1.23
C ASP A 6 14.24 3.63 1.54
N SER A 7 14.54 2.43 1.05
CA SER A 7 13.67 1.25 1.21
C SER A 7 13.59 0.71 2.64
N SER A 8 14.45 1.14 3.56
CA SER A 8 14.34 0.77 4.99
C SER A 8 13.08 1.37 5.64
N PHE A 9 12.53 2.43 5.04
CA PHE A 9 11.29 3.08 5.46
C PHE A 9 10.04 2.64 4.67
N ALA A 10 10.15 1.61 3.81
CA ALA A 10 9.03 1.05 3.05
C ALA A 10 8.12 0.15 3.92
N VAL A 11 7.56 0.73 4.99
CA VAL A 11 6.71 0.05 5.98
C VAL A 11 5.33 0.67 5.96
N LEU A 12 4.31 -0.10 5.55
CA LEU A 12 2.96 0.42 5.35
C LEU A 12 2.36 1.08 6.60
N GLU A 13 2.59 0.51 7.78
CA GLU A 13 2.08 1.04 9.05
C GLU A 13 2.72 2.38 9.41
N LEU A 14 4.04 2.50 9.25
CA LEU A 14 4.74 3.77 9.41
C LEU A 14 4.21 4.82 8.45
N LEU A 15 4.14 4.49 7.15
CA LEU A 15 3.69 5.42 6.11
C LEU A 15 2.24 5.87 6.33
N ALA A 16 1.36 4.95 6.76
CA ALA A 16 -0.03 5.28 7.07
C ALA A 16 -0.17 6.17 8.31
N ALA A 17 0.72 6.03 9.31
CA ALA A 17 0.69 6.83 10.52
C ALA A 17 1.18 8.27 10.31
N VAL A 18 2.10 8.50 9.36
CA VAL A 18 2.72 9.80 9.15
C VAL A 18 2.14 10.59 7.98
N THR A 19 1.52 9.93 7.00
CA THR A 19 0.99 10.60 5.82
C THR A 19 -0.28 11.37 6.17
N CYS A 20 -0.28 12.68 5.90
CA CYS A 20 -1.43 13.55 6.08
C CYS A 20 -1.46 14.63 4.99
N GLU A 21 -2.42 15.55 5.05
CA GLU A 21 -2.61 16.59 4.02
C GLU A 21 -1.37 17.46 3.79
N THR A 22 -0.58 17.72 4.83
CA THR A 22 0.60 18.59 4.76
C THR A 22 1.93 17.82 4.77
N PHE A 23 1.91 16.49 4.90
CA PHE A 23 3.11 15.65 5.04
C PHE A 23 3.01 14.38 4.22
N SER A 24 3.97 14.17 3.31
CA SER A 24 4.07 12.95 2.50
C SER A 24 5.48 12.37 2.54
N VAL A 25 5.57 11.04 2.55
CA VAL A 25 6.82 10.30 2.50
C VAL A 25 6.88 9.49 1.22
N VAL A 26 7.91 9.72 0.42
CA VAL A 26 8.21 8.95 -0.78
C VAL A 26 9.40 8.05 -0.47
N THR A 27 9.22 6.73 -0.65
CA THR A 27 10.27 5.74 -0.44
C THR A 27 10.44 4.85 -1.66
N ARG A 28 11.64 4.26 -1.82
CA ARG A 28 11.83 3.17 -2.78
C ARG A 28 11.13 1.92 -2.25
N LEU A 29 10.36 1.25 -3.09
CA LEU A 29 9.72 -0.01 -2.72
C LEU A 29 10.77 -1.14 -2.60
N ARG A 30 10.54 -2.10 -1.70
CA ARG A 30 11.39 -3.30 -1.58
C ARG A 30 11.13 -4.27 -2.74
N LEU A 31 12.18 -4.90 -3.25
CA LEU A 31 12.08 -5.87 -4.36
C LEU A 31 11.22 -7.10 -4.00
N ASP A 32 11.19 -7.46 -2.72
CA ASP A 32 10.40 -8.58 -2.20
C ASP A 32 8.95 -8.20 -1.83
N ALA A 33 8.51 -6.97 -2.14
CA ALA A 33 7.17 -6.52 -1.81
C ALA A 33 6.10 -7.36 -2.52
N ALA A 34 5.09 -7.79 -1.75
CA ALA A 34 3.90 -8.42 -2.30
C ALA A 34 2.95 -7.35 -2.86
N LEU A 35 3.01 -7.13 -4.18
CA LEU A 35 2.16 -6.18 -4.88
C LEU A 35 0.77 -6.75 -5.18
N TYR A 36 -0.25 -5.91 -5.01
CA TYR A 36 -1.64 -6.23 -5.29
C TYR A 36 -2.32 -5.06 -6.01
N ALA A 37 -3.23 -5.38 -6.94
CA ALA A 37 -4.18 -4.40 -7.45
C ALA A 37 -5.09 -3.89 -6.32
N PRO A 38 -5.74 -2.72 -6.49
CA PRO A 38 -6.76 -2.25 -5.56
C PRO A 38 -7.83 -3.32 -5.31
N ALA A 39 -8.34 -3.39 -4.07
CA ALA A 39 -9.45 -4.29 -3.77
C ALA A 39 -10.66 -3.89 -4.64
N PRO A 40 -11.33 -4.84 -5.32
CA PRO A 40 -12.50 -4.52 -6.11
C PRO A 40 -13.61 -3.97 -5.21
N SER A 41 -14.47 -3.13 -5.79
CA SER A 41 -15.63 -2.60 -5.08
C SER A 41 -16.49 -3.72 -4.50
N ARG A 42 -17.08 -3.46 -3.34
CA ARG A 42 -17.94 -4.44 -2.69
C ARG A 42 -19.22 -4.60 -3.51
N VAL A 43 -19.58 -5.85 -3.82
CA VAL A 43 -20.90 -6.18 -4.36
C VAL A 43 -21.90 -6.23 -3.19
N ALA A 44 -22.98 -5.45 -3.29
CA ALA A 44 -24.04 -5.43 -2.30
C ALA A 44 -24.64 -6.84 -2.10
N GLY A 45 -25.00 -7.20 -0.87
CA GLY A 45 -25.54 -8.52 -0.55
C GLY A 45 -24.52 -9.66 -0.47
N ARG A 46 -23.25 -9.46 -0.86
CA ARG A 46 -22.21 -10.47 -0.69
C ARG A 46 -21.81 -10.61 0.79
N GLY A 47 -22.03 -11.80 1.35
CA GLY A 47 -21.67 -12.16 2.72
C GLY A 47 -20.16 -12.22 2.94
N GLY A 48 -19.75 -12.05 4.20
CA GLY A 48 -18.34 -12.09 4.63
C GLY A 48 -17.64 -10.73 4.67
N ARG A 49 -16.38 -10.74 5.14
CA ARG A 49 -15.55 -9.54 5.30
C ARG A 49 -15.15 -8.95 3.94
N PRO A 50 -15.14 -7.61 3.78
CA PRO A 50 -14.57 -6.97 2.60
C PRO A 50 -13.12 -7.42 2.34
N ARG A 51 -12.77 -7.57 1.06
CA ARG A 51 -11.38 -7.85 0.67
C ARG A 51 -10.51 -6.64 1.01
N LYS A 52 -9.33 -6.91 1.58
CA LYS A 52 -8.31 -5.88 1.84
C LYS A 52 -7.39 -5.61 0.64
N LYS A 53 -7.33 -6.54 -0.32
CA LYS A 53 -6.42 -6.50 -1.48
C LYS A 53 -7.08 -7.11 -2.71
N GLY A 54 -6.66 -6.65 -3.89
CA GLY A 54 -7.05 -7.19 -5.18
C GLY A 54 -6.19 -8.36 -5.65
N GLN A 55 -6.12 -8.55 -6.96
CA GLN A 55 -5.29 -9.59 -7.58
C GLN A 55 -3.81 -9.34 -7.32
N ARG A 56 -3.04 -10.41 -7.09
CA ARG A 56 -1.58 -10.32 -6.91
C ARG A 56 -0.94 -9.92 -8.23
N LEU A 57 -0.04 -8.94 -8.18
CA LEU A 57 0.77 -8.47 -9.31
C LEU A 57 2.14 -9.18 -9.32
N PRO A 58 2.89 -9.13 -10.43
CA PRO A 58 4.26 -9.62 -10.47
C PRO A 58 5.14 -8.97 -9.40
N THR A 59 6.15 -9.71 -8.93
CA THR A 59 7.23 -9.14 -8.12
C THR A 59 8.10 -8.23 -8.99
N LEU A 60 8.81 -7.29 -8.34
CA LEU A 60 9.73 -6.41 -9.05
C LEU A 60 10.94 -7.22 -9.54
N ALA A 61 11.46 -6.86 -10.72
CA ALA A 61 12.66 -7.44 -11.32
C ALA A 61 13.93 -6.76 -10.79
#